data_AF-A0A966HJ64-F1
#
_entry.id   AF-A0A966HJ64-F1
#
_cell.length_a   1.000
_cell.length_b   1.000
_cell.length_c   1.000
_cell.angle_alpha   90.00
_cell.angle_beta   90.00
_cell.angle_gamma   90.00
#
_symmetry.space_group_name_H-M   'P 1'
#
loop_
_entity.id
_entity.type
_entity.pdbx_description
1 polymer ?
#
loop_
_entity_poly.entity_id
_entity_poly.type
_entity_poly.pdbx_seq_one_letter_code
_entity_poly.pdbx_strand_id
1 'polypeptide(L)'
;MNVGKIQNKAVILARVSSKSQEEEGYSLDAQQKLLRSYCADQRYIIVKELRVSETAAKNEQRIIFREMMTYLGAGRANHLVVEKTR
;
A
#
# COMPACT_ATOMS: atom_id res chain seq x y z
N MET A 1 16.80 -8.57 28.52
CA MET A 1 15.49 -7.92 28.32
C MET A 1 15.05 -8.22 26.90
N ASN A 2 13.99 -9.00 26.72
CA ASN A 2 13.47 -9.35 25.40
C ASN A 2 12.64 -8.15 24.93
N VAL A 3 13.26 -7.22 24.20
CA VAL A 3 12.52 -6.15 23.53
C VAL A 3 11.65 -6.87 22.50
N GLY A 4 10.36 -7.03 22.84
CA GLY A 4 9.40 -7.74 22.00
C GLY A 4 9.55 -7.25 20.57
N LYS A 5 9.98 -8.16 19.69
CA LYS A 5 10.27 -7.89 18.28
C LYS A 5 9.07 -7.15 17.70
N ILE A 6 9.17 -5.83 17.50
CA ILE A 6 8.14 -5.08 16.81
C ILE A 6 8.03 -5.75 15.45
N GLN A 7 6.93 -6.47 15.22
CA GLN A 7 6.67 -7.03 13.91
C GLN A 7 6.47 -5.83 12.99
N ASN A 8 7.38 -5.64 12.04
CA ASN A 8 7.35 -4.54 11.07
C ASN A 8 6.16 -4.74 10.13
N LYS A 9 4.96 -4.46 10.62
CA LYS A 9 3.70 -4.70 9.94
C LYS A 9 3.42 -3.52 9.02
N ALA A 10 3.19 -3.82 7.75
CA ALA A 10 2.98 -2.84 6.71
C ALA A 10 1.57 -2.92 6.13
N VAL A 11 0.98 -1.75 5.88
CA VAL A 11 -0.07 -1.59 4.86
C VAL A 11 0.63 -1.17 3.57
N ILE A 12 0.25 -1.75 2.44
CA ILE A 12 0.69 -1.27 1.12
C ILE A 12 -0.49 -0.65 0.38
N LEU A 13 -0.24 0.43 -0.36
CA LEU A 13 -1.23 1.07 -1.24
C LEU A 13 -0.65 1.23 -2.64
N ALA A 14 -1.18 0.45 -3.59
CA ALA A 14 -0.91 0.63 -5.02
C ALA A 14 -1.86 1.67 -5.61
N ARG A 15 -1.33 2.64 -6.36
CA ARG A 15 -2.07 3.79 -6.88
C ARG A 15 -1.55 4.20 -8.26
N VAL A 16 -2.42 4.25 -9.26
CA VAL A 16 -2.09 4.72 -10.63
C VAL A 16 -2.88 5.98 -10.97
N SER A 17 -2.26 6.93 -11.67
CA SER A 17 -2.87 8.23 -12.03
C SER A 17 -3.78 8.19 -13.25
N SER A 18 -3.59 7.22 -14.16
CA SER A 18 -4.40 7.13 -15.38
C SER A 18 -4.42 5.73 -15.97
N LYS A 19 -5.35 5.51 -16.90
CA LYS A 19 -5.39 4.31 -17.76
C LYS A 19 -4.14 4.19 -18.64
N SER A 20 -3.58 5.32 -19.08
CA SER A 20 -2.35 5.33 -19.89
C SER A 20 -1.15 4.81 -19.12
N GLN A 21 -1.07 5.04 -17.80
CA GLN A 21 -0.05 4.42 -16.96
C GLN A 21 -0.18 2.88 -16.91
N GLU A 22 -1.40 2.34 -16.96
CA GLU A 22 -1.59 0.88 -17.03
C GLU A 22 -1.04 0.30 -18.34
N GLU A 23 -1.24 1.02 -19.46
CA GLU A 23 -0.75 0.65 -20.80
C GLU A 23 0.77 0.78 -20.93
N GLU A 24 1.40 1.73 -20.21
CA GLU A 24 2.85 1.90 -20.14
C GLU A 24 3.56 0.95 -19.15
N GLY A 25 2.82 0.01 -18.54
CA GLY A 25 3.38 -0.99 -17.62
C GLY A 25 3.47 -0.56 -16.16
N TYR A 26 2.93 0.62 -15.81
CA TYR A 26 2.74 1.09 -14.43
C TYR A 26 1.39 0.64 -13.86
N SER A 27 0.86 -0.50 -14.29
CA SER A 27 -0.44 -1.00 -13.84
C SER A 27 -0.50 -1.20 -12.32
N LEU A 28 -1.72 -1.24 -11.76
CA LEU A 28 -1.92 -1.55 -10.34
C LEU A 28 -1.27 -2.89 -9.94
N ASP A 29 -1.21 -3.85 -10.85
CA ASP A 29 -0.52 -5.12 -10.63
C ASP A 29 0.99 -4.97 -10.56
N ALA A 30 1.58 -4.18 -11.47
CA ALA A 30 3.01 -3.89 -11.44
C ALA A 30 3.41 -3.16 -10.15
N GLN A 31 2.63 -2.17 -9.74
CA GLN A 31 2.85 -1.48 -8.48
C GLN A 31 2.69 -2.40 -7.27
N GLN A 32 1.66 -3.24 -7.22
CA GLN A 32 1.51 -4.18 -6.10
C GLN A 32 2.69 -5.16 -6.04
N LYS A 33 3.14 -5.68 -7.19
CA LYS A 33 4.31 -6.55 -7.25
C LYS A 33 5.56 -5.84 -6.71
N LEU A 34 5.79 -4.61 -7.12
CA LEU A 34 6.89 -3.77 -6.63
C LEU A 34 6.82 -3.58 -5.10
N LEU A 35 5.65 -3.20 -4.58
CA LEU A 35 5.44 -2.97 -3.15
C LEU A 35 5.61 -4.26 -2.32
N ARG A 36 5.13 -5.40 -2.84
CA ARG A 36 5.34 -6.71 -2.22
C ARG A 36 6.81 -7.10 -2.19
N SER A 37 7.53 -6.93 -3.30
CA SER A 37 8.98 -7.18 -3.36
C SER A 37 9.75 -6.31 -2.36
N TYR A 38 9.45 -5.02 -2.32
CA TYR A 38 10.06 -4.11 -1.35
C TYR A 38 9.80 -4.55 0.10
N CYS A 39 8.55 -4.92 0.44
CA CYS A 39 8.22 -5.42 1.77
C CYS A 39 8.97 -6.71 2.09
N ALA A 40 9.10 -7.63 1.14
CA ALA A 40 9.86 -8.87 1.34
C ALA A 40 11.35 -8.57 1.63
N ASP A 41 11.98 -7.70 0.85
CA ASP A 41 13.38 -7.30 1.02
C ASP A 41 13.62 -6.61 2.36
N GLN A 42 12.68 -5.76 2.81
CA GLN A 42 12.74 -5.07 4.10
C GLN A 42 12.25 -5.92 5.28
N ARG A 43 11.82 -7.18 5.04
CA ARG A 43 11.24 -8.09 6.04
C ARG A 43 10.02 -7.50 6.75
N TYR A 44 9.19 -6.78 6.01
CA TYR A 44 7.89 -6.30 6.45
C TYR A 44 6.82 -7.38 6.31
N ILE A 45 5.92 -7.44 7.29
CA ILE A 45 4.75 -8.32 7.26
C ILE A 45 3.58 -7.51 6.72
N ILE A 46 3.15 -7.82 5.50
CA ILE A 46 2.00 -7.14 4.89
C ILE A 46 0.73 -7.60 5.61
N VAL A 47 0.05 -6.68 6.30
CA VAL A 47 -1.21 -6.96 7.01
C VAL A 47 -2.43 -6.49 6.23
N LYS A 48 -2.22 -5.65 5.22
CA LYS A 48 -3.26 -5.19 4.30
C LYS A 48 -2.67 -4.69 2.99
N GLU A 49 -3.34 -5.05 1.90
CA GLU A 49 -3.07 -4.52 0.56
C GLU A 49 -4.29 -3.73 0.09
N LEU A 50 -4.05 -2.51 -0.37
CA LEU A 50 -5.06 -1.60 -0.91
C LEU A 50 -4.65 -1.17 -2.32
N ARG A 51 -5.66 -0.91 -3.15
CA ARG A 51 -5.48 -0.52 -4.54
C ARG A 51 -6.49 0.55 -4.92
N VAL A 52 -6.06 1.55 -5.68
CA VAL A 52 -6.96 2.59 -6.18
C VAL A 52 -6.43 3.23 -7.46
N SER A 53 -7.28 3.38 -8.47
CA SER A 53 -6.97 4.26 -9.61
C SER A 53 -7.31 5.70 -9.24
N GLU A 54 -6.56 6.71 -9.70
CA GLU A 54 -6.97 8.12 -9.54
C GLU A 54 -8.29 8.42 -10.26
N THR A 55 -8.64 7.61 -11.27
CA THR A 55 -9.94 7.69 -11.97
C THR A 55 -11.10 7.09 -11.16
N ALA A 56 -10.82 6.39 -10.05
CA ALA A 56 -11.85 5.87 -9.17
C ALA A 56 -12.70 7.01 -8.59
N ALA A 57 -13.97 6.73 -8.31
CA ALA A 57 -14.87 7.74 -7.76
C ALA A 57 -14.34 8.29 -6.42
N LYS A 58 -14.56 9.59 -6.15
CA LYS A 58 -14.11 10.23 -4.90
C LYS A 58 -14.56 9.48 -3.63
N ASN A 59 -15.74 8.87 -3.67
CA ASN A 59 -16.23 8.05 -2.55
C ASN A 59 -15.39 6.79 -2.34
N GLU A 60 -15.03 6.10 -3.41
CA GLU A 60 -14.18 4.90 -3.37
C GLU A 60 -12.78 5.24 -2.83
N GLN A 61 -12.16 6.31 -3.33
CA GLN A 61 -10.87 6.80 -2.82
C GLN A 61 -10.93 7.07 -1.30
N ARG A 62 -12.02 7.69 -0.82
CA ARG A 62 -12.23 7.95 0.62
C ARG A 62 -12.42 6.68 1.44
N ILE A 63 -13.11 5.68 0.91
CA ILE A 63 -13.30 4.39 1.60
C ILE A 63 -11.94 3.71 1.79
N ILE A 64 -11.15 3.62 0.73
CA ILE A 64 -9.80 3.03 0.76
C ILE A 64 -8.88 3.79 1.72
N PHE A 65 -8.92 5.13 1.67
CA PHE A 65 -8.16 5.96 2.61
C PHE A 65 -8.56 5.71 4.07
N ARG A 66 -9.87 5.64 4.37
CA ARG A 66 -10.36 5.36 5.74
C ARG A 66 -9.99 3.96 6.21
N GLU A 67 -10.03 2.98 5.32
CA GLU A 67 -9.60 1.62 5.62
C GLU A 67 -8.09 1.60 5.95
N MET A 68 -7.25 2.23 5.13
CA MET A 68 -5.82 2.40 5.41
C MET A 68 -5.58 3.02 6.79
N MET A 69 -6.26 4.12 7.10
CA MET A 69 -6.14 4.82 8.37
C MET A 69 -6.60 3.97 9.56
N THR A 70 -7.55 3.05 9.36
CA THR A 70 -7.98 2.12 10.42
C THR A 70 -6.86 1.16 10.82
N TYR A 71 -6.08 0.65 9.87
CA TYR A 71 -4.95 -0.23 10.16
C TYR A 71 -3.81 0.50 10.88
N LEU A 72 -3.54 1.74 10.48
CA LEU A 72 -2.50 2.58 11.09
C LEU A 72 -2.92 3.05 12.49
N GLY A 73 -4.14 3.59 12.62
CA GLY A 73 -4.65 4.15 13.87
C GLY A 73 -4.93 3.10 14.96
N ALA A 74 -5.30 1.87 14.57
CA ALA A 74 -5.50 0.76 15.52
C ALA A 74 -4.19 0.06 15.93
N GLY A 75 -3.03 0.54 15.50
CA GLY A 75 -1.73 -0.10 15.76
C GLY A 75 -1.58 -1.47 15.11
N ARG A 76 -2.39 -1.81 14.10
CA ARG A 76 -2.30 -3.06 13.35
C ARG A 76 -1.14 -3.04 12.36
N ALA A 77 -0.67 -1.86 11.97
CA ALA A 77 0.51 -1.61 11.17
C ALA A 77 1.28 -0.40 11.72
N ASN A 78 2.60 -0.45 11.60
CA ASN A 78 3.51 0.65 11.93
C ASN A 78 4.20 1.23 10.69
N HIS A 79 4.00 0.62 9.52
CA HIS A 79 4.52 1.10 8.24
C HIS A 79 3.39 1.26 7.21
N LEU A 80 3.50 2.30 6.39
CA LEU A 80 2.76 2.48 5.15
C LEU A 80 3.77 2.50 4.00
N VAL A 81 3.59 1.62 3.01
CA VAL A 81 4.46 1.56 1.84
C VAL A 81 3.66 1.97 0.61
N VAL A 82 4.20 2.95 -0.12
CA VAL A 82 3.61 3.51 -1.34
C VAL A 82 4.71 3.66 -2.39
N GLU A 83 4.30 3.59 -3.65
CA GLU A 83 5.14 3.97 -4.77
C GLU A 83 4.90 5.47 -5.06
N LYS A 84 5.96 6.19 -5.39
CA LYS A 84 5.88 7.58 -5.81
C LYS A 84 6.54 7.71 -7.18
N THR A 85 5.72 7.73 -8.23
CA THR A 85 6.16 8.15 -9.56
C THR A 85 6.58 9.64 -9.54
N ARG A 86 7.63 9.98 -10.29
CA ARG A 86 8.04 11.37 -10.53
C ARG A 86 7.17 12.04 -11.58
#